data_AF-A0A0D8L3G4-F1
#
_entry.id   AF-A0A0D8L3G4-F1
#
_cell.length_a   1.000
_cell.length_b   1.000
_cell.length_c   1.000
_cell.angle_alpha   90.00
_cell.angle_beta   90.00
_cell.angle_gamma   90.00
#
_symmetry.space_group_name_H-M   'P 1'
#
loop_
_entity.id
_entity.type
_entity.pdbx_description
1 polymer ?
#
loop_
_entity_poly.entity_id
_entity_poly.type
_entity_poly.pdbx_seq_one_letter_code
_entity_poly.pdbx_strand_id
1 'polypeptide(L)'
;VLSDTILQVQRELGIPLVRYNRPSDIDAVDNPLIYKTDSIDSACEIAMTLGQRILLTTGSKQLADYLARLPGKTVLARVLPTQEVLAQCESYGMTIDQIFALKGPFSAEFNEAFYRYCGADVVITKESGTQGGFSEKVAPCLALGIPCIVVVRPQTRVSGDVTELQDLCGIEQYLASRFSVC
;
A
#
# COMPACT_ATOMS: atom_id res chain seq x y z
N VAL A 1 -2.88 14.94 -6.77
CA VAL A 1 -3.18 14.94 -8.22
C VAL A 1 -4.60 14.45 -8.50
N LEU A 2 -4.91 13.14 -8.43
CA LEU A 2 -6.27 12.66 -8.76
C LEU A 2 -7.36 13.25 -7.83
N SER A 3 -7.14 13.24 -6.52
CA SER A 3 -8.07 13.81 -5.55
C SER A 3 -8.28 15.31 -5.76
N ASP A 4 -7.23 16.05 -6.10
CA ASP A 4 -7.31 17.51 -6.31
C ASP A 4 -8.08 17.86 -7.58
N THR A 5 -7.87 17.09 -8.66
CA THR A 5 -8.64 17.22 -9.91
C THR A 5 -10.13 16.95 -9.67
N ILE A 6 -10.46 15.91 -8.91
CA ILE A 6 -11.85 15.57 -8.59
C ILE A 6 -12.51 16.69 -7.76
N LEU A 7 -11.79 17.28 -6.81
CA LEU A 7 -12.28 18.40 -5.99
C LEU A 7 -12.48 19.70 -6.78
N GLN A 8 -11.63 19.92 -7.80
CA GLN A 8 -11.79 21.07 -8.68
C GLN A 8 -13.07 20.91 -9.53
N VAL A 9 -13.25 19.75 -10.16
CA VAL A 9 -14.43 19.46 -10.98
C VAL A 9 -15.72 19.50 -10.14
N GLN A 10 -15.68 19.02 -8.89
CA GLN A 10 -16.82 19.13 -7.98
C GLN A 10 -17.23 20.59 -7.76
N ARG A 11 -16.27 21.48 -7.52
CA ARG A 11 -16.53 22.91 -7.31
C ARG A 11 -17.07 23.60 -8.56
N GLU A 12 -16.58 23.23 -9.74
CA GLU A 12 -17.02 23.80 -11.01
C GLU A 12 -18.44 23.35 -11.39
N LEU A 13 -18.80 22.09 -11.14
CA LEU A 13 -20.05 21.50 -11.59
C LEU A 13 -21.13 21.40 -10.50
N GLY A 14 -20.78 21.64 -9.22
CA GLY A 14 -21.69 21.51 -8.09
C GLY A 14 -22.18 20.09 -7.82
N ILE A 15 -21.52 19.07 -8.40
CA ILE A 15 -21.93 17.66 -8.26
C ILE A 15 -21.48 17.14 -6.89
N PRO A 16 -22.37 16.55 -6.06
CA PRO A 16 -21.98 16.02 -4.77
C PRO A 16 -20.82 15.00 -4.89
N LEU A 17 -19.76 15.21 -4.11
CA LEU A 17 -18.61 14.31 -4.06
C LEU A 17 -18.64 13.46 -2.79
N VAL A 18 -18.62 12.15 -2.98
CA VAL A 18 -18.48 11.15 -1.92
C VAL A 18 -17.09 10.56 -1.98
N ARG A 19 -16.36 10.61 -0.87
CA ARG A 19 -15.08 9.92 -0.71
C ARG A 19 -15.30 8.67 0.12
N TYR A 20 -15.22 7.51 -0.51
CA TYR A 20 -15.23 6.23 0.18
C TYR A 20 -13.80 5.85 0.61
N ASN A 21 -13.55 5.90 1.92
CA ASN A 21 -12.28 5.49 2.52
C ASN A 21 -12.51 4.18 3.29
N ARG A 22 -11.93 3.08 2.79
CA ARG A 22 -12.04 1.79 3.49
C ARG A 22 -11.34 1.86 4.86
N PRO A 23 -11.97 1.37 5.94
CA PRO A 23 -11.31 1.21 7.23
C PRO A 23 -10.11 0.28 7.10
N SER A 24 -9.15 0.53 7.97
CA SER A 24 -7.88 -0.17 8.06
C SER A 24 -7.67 -0.58 9.50
N ASP A 25 -7.31 -1.84 9.71
CA ASP A 25 -7.05 -2.38 11.05
C ASP A 25 -5.65 -2.03 11.55
N ILE A 26 -4.96 -1.09 10.89
CA ILE A 26 -3.57 -0.75 11.20
C ILE A 26 -3.41 -0.30 12.63
N ASP A 27 -4.36 0.45 13.19
CA ASP A 27 -4.31 0.93 14.57
C ASP A 27 -4.59 -0.17 15.60
N ALA A 28 -5.24 -1.26 15.20
CA ALA A 28 -5.49 -2.41 16.07
C ALA A 28 -4.28 -3.33 16.25
N VAL A 29 -3.24 -3.19 15.40
CA VAL A 29 -2.02 -3.98 15.49
C VAL A 29 -0.97 -3.20 16.29
N ASP A 30 -0.69 -3.68 17.50
CA ASP A 30 0.41 -3.24 18.36
C ASP A 30 1.38 -4.41 18.58
N ASN A 31 2.54 -4.36 17.91
CA ASN A 31 3.57 -5.39 17.97
C ASN A 31 4.94 -4.79 17.62
N PRO A 32 6.02 -5.14 18.34
CA PRO A 32 7.36 -4.56 18.14
C PRO A 32 7.98 -4.85 16.76
N LEU A 33 7.46 -5.83 16.01
CA LEU A 33 7.90 -6.10 14.64
C LEU A 33 7.19 -5.22 13.60
N ILE A 34 6.19 -4.44 13.99
CA ILE A 34 5.39 -3.61 13.08
C ILE A 34 5.76 -2.14 13.24
N TYR A 35 6.33 -1.58 12.17
CA TYR A 35 6.73 -0.18 12.11
C TYR A 35 5.75 0.58 11.23
N LYS A 36 5.09 1.60 11.78
CA LYS A 36 4.16 2.46 11.03
C LYS A 36 4.88 3.75 10.66
N THR A 37 4.79 4.14 9.39
CA THR A 37 5.45 5.34 8.87
C THR A 37 4.57 6.05 7.86
N ASP A 38 4.64 7.36 7.79
CA ASP A 38 3.82 8.19 6.89
C ASP A 38 4.46 8.41 5.50
N SER A 39 5.69 7.95 5.30
CA SER A 39 6.50 8.30 4.14
C SER A 39 7.47 7.19 3.73
N ILE A 40 7.89 7.23 2.45
CA ILE A 40 8.94 6.33 1.94
C ILE A 40 10.29 6.64 2.59
N ASP A 41 10.57 7.92 2.88
CA ASP A 41 11.81 8.36 3.50
C ASP A 41 12.00 7.67 4.86
N SER A 42 11.02 7.84 5.76
CA SER A 42 11.06 7.21 7.09
C SER A 42 11.01 5.67 7.00
N ALA A 43 10.28 5.10 6.03
CA ALA A 43 10.30 3.65 5.81
C ALA A 43 11.71 3.14 5.47
N CYS A 44 12.42 3.84 4.58
CA CYS A 44 13.77 3.49 4.18
C CYS A 44 14.78 3.68 5.31
N GLU A 45 14.68 4.77 6.08
CA GLU A 45 15.54 5.00 7.26
C GLU A 45 15.44 3.85 8.26
N ILE A 46 14.23 3.39 8.57
CA ILE A 46 14.01 2.24 9.45
C ILE A 46 14.60 0.98 8.82
N ALA A 47 14.26 0.69 7.55
CA ALA A 47 14.76 -0.49 6.85
C ALA A 47 16.30 -0.57 6.80
N MET A 48 16.98 0.58 6.71
CA MET A 48 18.44 0.65 6.73
C MET A 48 19.06 0.09 8.00
N THR A 49 18.35 0.20 9.14
CA THR A 49 18.82 -0.25 10.47
C THR A 49 18.53 -1.73 10.79
N LEU A 50 17.65 -2.39 10.03
CA LEU A 50 17.11 -3.70 10.39
C LEU A 50 17.82 -4.88 9.70
N GLY A 51 17.77 -4.93 8.37
CA GLY A 51 18.18 -6.10 7.59
C GLY A 51 18.84 -5.75 6.26
N GLN A 52 19.37 -6.74 5.54
CA GLN A 52 20.04 -6.53 4.25
C GLN A 52 19.11 -6.76 3.06
N ARG A 53 18.17 -7.70 3.19
CA ARG A 53 17.29 -8.14 2.11
C ARG A 53 15.88 -7.61 2.33
N ILE A 54 15.49 -6.61 1.53
CA ILE A 54 14.26 -5.84 1.69
C ILE A 54 13.25 -6.26 0.62
N LEU A 55 12.11 -6.80 1.04
CA LEU A 55 11.02 -7.16 0.14
C LEU A 55 9.97 -6.06 0.07
N LEU A 56 9.85 -5.43 -1.10
CA LEU A 56 8.82 -4.44 -1.39
C LEU A 56 7.56 -5.11 -1.92
N THR A 57 6.46 -4.98 -1.18
CA THR A 57 5.11 -5.37 -1.61
C THR A 57 4.25 -4.15 -1.97
N THR A 58 4.90 -3.02 -2.26
CA THR A 58 4.31 -1.70 -2.47
C THR A 58 3.94 -1.39 -3.92
N GLY A 59 4.24 -2.31 -4.84
CA GLY A 59 4.10 -2.14 -6.30
C GLY A 59 5.22 -1.29 -6.92
N SER A 60 5.13 -1.05 -8.23
CA SER A 60 6.18 -0.43 -9.04
C SER A 60 6.19 1.10 -9.03
N LYS A 61 5.06 1.75 -8.73
CA LYS A 61 4.87 3.20 -8.93
C LYS A 61 5.94 4.08 -8.29
N GLN A 62 6.44 3.70 -7.11
CA GLN A 62 7.45 4.45 -6.35
C GLN A 62 8.72 3.62 -6.15
N LEU A 63 8.95 2.62 -7.02
CA LEU A 63 10.08 1.70 -6.89
C LEU A 63 11.43 2.42 -6.99
N ALA A 64 11.56 3.39 -7.90
CA ALA A 64 12.74 4.23 -8.01
C ALA A 64 13.09 4.94 -6.69
N ASP A 65 12.07 5.43 -5.97
CA ASP A 65 12.28 6.13 -4.69
C ASP A 65 12.89 5.21 -3.63
N TYR A 66 12.42 3.97 -3.54
CA TYR A 66 12.98 2.96 -2.64
C TYR A 66 14.41 2.59 -3.03
N LEU A 67 14.66 2.32 -4.31
CA LEU A 67 15.98 1.94 -4.80
C LEU A 67 17.03 3.03 -4.53
N ALA A 68 16.67 4.31 -4.72
CA ALA A 68 17.56 5.44 -4.43
C ALA A 68 17.89 5.60 -2.94
N ARG A 69 17.01 5.13 -2.04
CA ARG A 69 17.10 5.34 -0.58
C ARG A 69 17.54 4.11 0.20
N LEU A 70 17.70 2.97 -0.46
CA LEU A 70 18.19 1.73 0.11
C LEU A 70 19.56 1.34 -0.49
N PRO A 71 20.56 2.25 -0.52
CA PRO A 71 21.86 1.93 -1.09
C PRO A 71 22.52 0.79 -0.33
N GLY A 72 23.12 -0.14 -1.06
CA GLY A 72 23.80 -1.31 -0.49
C GLY A 72 22.88 -2.41 0.04
N LYS A 73 21.55 -2.24 -0.01
CA LYS A 73 20.59 -3.30 0.33
C LYS A 73 20.26 -4.16 -0.89
N THR A 74 19.90 -5.41 -0.65
CA THR A 74 19.29 -6.25 -1.68
C THR A 74 17.78 -6.01 -1.70
N VAL A 75 17.33 -5.20 -2.65
CA VAL A 75 15.90 -4.91 -2.82
C VAL A 75 15.27 -5.94 -3.75
N LEU A 76 14.16 -6.52 -3.28
CA LEU A 76 13.28 -7.39 -4.05
C LEU A 76 11.95 -6.68 -4.24
N ALA A 77 11.39 -6.68 -5.45
CA ALA A 77 10.11 -6.04 -5.73
C ALA A 77 9.08 -7.03 -6.24
N ARG A 78 7.92 -7.07 -5.56
CA ARG A 78 6.73 -7.72 -6.10
C ARG A 78 5.90 -6.71 -6.87
N VAL A 79 5.74 -6.94 -8.17
CA VAL A 79 5.11 -6.01 -9.12
C VAL A 79 4.06 -6.71 -9.99
N LEU A 80 3.24 -5.94 -10.70
CA LEU A 80 2.27 -6.52 -11.64
C LEU A 80 2.98 -7.02 -12.91
N PRO A 81 2.51 -8.13 -13.51
CA PRO A 81 3.10 -8.70 -14.72
C PRO A 81 2.63 -7.97 -15.98
N THR A 82 2.93 -6.67 -16.08
CA THR A 82 2.70 -5.88 -17.30
C THR A 82 4.02 -5.50 -17.94
N GLN A 83 4.03 -5.38 -19.28
CA GLN A 83 5.22 -5.03 -20.04
C GLN A 83 5.83 -3.70 -19.57
N GLU A 84 5.00 -2.68 -19.36
CA GLU A 84 5.43 -1.36 -18.87
C GLU A 84 6.15 -1.45 -17.52
N VAL A 85 5.62 -2.25 -16.59
CA VAL A 85 6.16 -2.39 -15.25
C VAL A 85 7.48 -3.17 -15.27
N LEU A 86 7.58 -4.22 -16.07
CA LEU A 86 8.82 -4.98 -16.22
C LEU A 86 9.93 -4.13 -16.87
N ALA A 87 9.61 -3.41 -17.94
CA ALA A 87 10.53 -2.47 -18.58
C ALA A 87 11.00 -1.37 -17.61
N GLN A 88 10.10 -0.88 -16.75
CA GLN A 88 10.46 0.08 -15.70
C GLN A 88 11.45 -0.53 -14.70
N CYS A 89 11.22 -1.75 -14.23
CA CYS A 89 12.14 -2.43 -13.30
C CYS A 89 13.53 -2.65 -13.92
N GLU A 90 13.58 -3.09 -15.19
CA GLU A 90 14.82 -3.24 -15.95
C GLU A 90 15.56 -1.89 -16.10
N SER A 91 14.83 -0.80 -16.38
CA SER A 91 15.41 0.55 -16.49
C SER A 91 16.06 1.04 -15.20
N TYR A 92 15.65 0.49 -14.05
CA TYR A 92 16.23 0.77 -12.72
C TYR A 92 17.39 -0.17 -12.36
N GLY A 93 17.81 -1.04 -13.29
CA GLY A 93 18.93 -1.96 -13.09
C GLY A 93 18.59 -3.16 -12.22
N MET A 94 17.31 -3.45 -11.99
CA MET A 94 16.90 -4.65 -11.26
C MET A 94 17.15 -5.92 -12.09
N THR A 95 17.65 -6.97 -11.44
CA THR A 95 17.88 -8.27 -12.10
C THR A 95 16.64 -9.17 -12.01
N ILE A 96 16.64 -10.25 -12.80
CA ILE A 96 15.59 -11.26 -12.77
C ILE A 96 15.36 -11.88 -11.38
N ASP A 97 16.41 -11.96 -10.55
CA ASP A 97 16.33 -12.51 -9.19
C ASP A 97 15.70 -11.53 -8.18
N GLN A 98 15.52 -10.27 -8.59
CA GLN A 98 14.97 -9.20 -7.75
C GLN A 98 13.51 -8.86 -8.11
N ILE A 99 12.98 -9.38 -9.22
CA ILE A 99 11.65 -9.01 -9.72
C ILE A 99 10.70 -10.21 -9.61
N PHE A 100 9.62 -10.04 -8.85
CA PHE A 100 8.54 -11.01 -8.73
C PHE A 100 7.26 -10.45 -9.35
N ALA A 101 7.01 -10.80 -10.61
CA ALA A 101 5.86 -10.32 -11.36
C ALA A 101 4.62 -11.20 -11.12
N LEU A 102 3.76 -10.80 -10.19
CA LEU A 102 2.63 -11.60 -9.70
C LEU A 102 1.36 -10.75 -9.59
N LYS A 103 0.20 -11.34 -9.90
CA LYS A 103 -1.12 -10.71 -9.72
C LYS A 103 -1.89 -11.41 -8.60
N GLY A 104 -2.31 -10.63 -7.61
CA GLY A 104 -3.15 -11.09 -6.50
C GLY A 104 -4.64 -11.20 -6.85
N PRO A 105 -5.52 -11.42 -5.86
CA PRO A 105 -5.25 -11.31 -4.41
C PRO A 105 -4.32 -12.42 -3.89
N PHE A 106 -3.59 -12.12 -2.81
CA PHE A 106 -2.68 -13.06 -2.15
C PHE A 106 -3.19 -13.37 -0.77
N SER A 107 -3.32 -14.66 -0.43
CA SER A 107 -3.67 -15.08 0.92
C SER A 107 -2.50 -14.90 1.89
N ALA A 108 -2.76 -15.00 3.20
CA ALA A 108 -1.73 -14.97 4.23
C ALA A 108 -0.73 -16.13 4.04
N GLU A 109 -1.22 -17.34 3.77
CA GLU A 109 -0.39 -18.54 3.58
C GLU A 109 0.53 -18.40 2.35
N PHE A 110 0.00 -17.82 1.26
CA PHE A 110 0.82 -17.52 0.09
C PHE A 110 1.92 -16.52 0.44
N ASN A 111 1.55 -15.42 1.12
CA ASN A 111 2.51 -14.40 1.51
C ASN A 111 3.58 -14.96 2.46
N GLU A 112 3.22 -15.84 3.40
CA GLU A 112 4.18 -16.51 4.29
C GLU A 112 5.19 -17.35 3.51
N ALA A 113 4.69 -18.23 2.63
CA ALA A 113 5.56 -19.04 1.78
C ALA A 113 6.45 -18.17 0.88
N PHE A 114 5.89 -17.09 0.33
CA PHE A 114 6.59 -16.15 -0.53
C PHE A 114 7.68 -15.38 0.23
N TYR A 115 7.40 -14.88 1.43
CA TYR A 115 8.38 -14.15 2.26
C TYR A 115 9.55 -15.06 2.66
N ARG A 116 9.24 -16.32 3.00
CA ARG A 116 10.24 -17.35 3.26
C ARG A 116 11.07 -17.67 2.01
N TYR A 117 10.44 -17.85 0.86
CA TYR A 117 11.13 -18.09 -0.42
C TYR A 117 12.06 -16.94 -0.80
N CYS A 118 11.60 -15.70 -0.61
CA CYS A 118 12.42 -14.51 -0.86
C CYS A 118 13.58 -14.38 0.13
N GLY A 119 13.54 -15.06 1.29
CA GLY A 119 14.50 -14.86 2.38
C GLY A 119 14.50 -13.41 2.86
N ALA A 120 13.32 -12.80 3.01
CA ALA A 120 13.20 -11.40 3.37
C ALA A 120 13.60 -11.16 4.83
N ASP A 121 14.53 -10.24 5.07
CA ASP A 121 14.87 -9.76 6.41
C ASP A 121 13.86 -8.71 6.88
N VAL A 122 13.30 -7.93 5.95
CA VAL A 122 12.32 -6.88 6.20
C VAL A 122 11.32 -6.87 5.05
N VAL A 123 10.04 -6.72 5.38
CA VAL A 123 8.98 -6.46 4.38
C VAL A 123 8.55 -5.01 4.48
N ILE A 124 8.56 -4.28 3.37
CA ILE A 124 7.90 -2.98 3.28
C ILE A 124 6.59 -3.16 2.52
N THR A 125 5.51 -2.69 3.12
CA THR A 125 4.17 -2.75 2.53
C THR A 125 3.44 -1.42 2.65
N LYS A 126 2.32 -1.30 1.95
CA LYS A 126 1.42 -0.14 2.03
C LYS A 126 0.17 -0.52 2.78
N GLU A 127 -0.36 0.44 3.52
CA GLU A 127 -1.68 0.32 4.12
C GLU A 127 -2.75 0.14 3.03
N SER A 128 -3.23 -1.08 2.92
CA SER A 128 -4.40 -1.48 2.15
C SER A 128 -5.63 -1.54 3.08
N GLY A 129 -6.84 -1.27 2.58
CA GLY A 129 -8.05 -1.46 3.42
C GLY A 129 -8.26 -2.95 3.68
N THR A 130 -9.22 -3.32 4.53
CA THR A 130 -9.58 -4.73 4.83
C THR A 130 -9.61 -5.63 3.60
N GLN A 131 -10.31 -5.23 2.52
CA GLN A 131 -10.37 -6.00 1.27
C GLN A 131 -9.05 -6.03 0.44
N GLY A 132 -8.11 -5.15 0.74
CA GLY A 132 -6.83 -5.03 0.03
C GLY A 132 -5.69 -5.85 0.66
N GLY A 133 -6.01 -6.68 1.64
CA GLY A 133 -5.12 -7.69 2.17
C GLY A 133 -4.14 -7.19 3.24
N PHE A 134 -4.56 -6.30 4.14
CA PHE A 134 -3.68 -5.77 5.20
C PHE A 134 -3.25 -6.90 6.15
N SER A 135 -4.21 -7.60 6.73
CA SER A 135 -3.99 -8.80 7.55
C SER A 135 -3.14 -9.83 6.81
N GLU A 136 -3.40 -10.04 5.52
CA GLU A 136 -2.77 -11.04 4.69
C GLU A 136 -1.30 -10.71 4.42
N LYS A 137 -0.87 -9.45 4.54
CA LYS A 137 0.53 -9.04 4.41
C LYS A 137 1.25 -8.96 5.76
N VAL A 138 0.53 -8.55 6.81
CA VAL A 138 1.12 -8.32 8.15
C VAL A 138 1.23 -9.61 8.95
N ALA A 139 0.18 -10.43 8.99
CA ALA A 139 0.16 -11.67 9.78
C ALA A 139 1.32 -12.63 9.41
N PRO A 140 1.68 -12.81 8.13
CA PRO A 140 2.82 -13.66 7.76
C PRO A 140 4.17 -13.12 8.25
N CYS A 141 4.33 -11.79 8.31
CA CYS A 141 5.55 -11.19 8.86
C CYS A 141 5.70 -11.54 10.33
N LEU A 142 4.61 -11.42 11.10
CA LEU A 142 4.57 -11.80 12.51
C LEU A 142 4.84 -13.29 12.72
N ALA A 143 4.22 -14.16 11.90
CA ALA A 143 4.41 -15.62 11.98
C ALA A 143 5.87 -16.03 11.71
N LEU A 144 6.57 -15.32 10.82
CA LEU A 144 7.97 -15.58 10.46
C LEU A 144 8.98 -14.81 11.33
N GLY A 145 8.52 -13.91 12.21
CA GLY A 145 9.41 -13.04 12.98
C GLY A 145 10.12 -11.97 12.13
N ILE A 146 9.56 -11.62 10.97
CA ILE A 146 10.13 -10.64 10.04
C ILE A 146 9.58 -9.25 10.38
N PRO A 147 10.44 -8.24 10.61
CA PRO A 147 10.02 -6.84 10.69
C PRO A 147 9.20 -6.40 9.47
N CYS A 148 8.04 -5.81 9.72
CA CYS A 148 7.14 -5.28 8.69
C CYS A 148 7.01 -3.77 8.84
N ILE A 149 7.42 -3.03 7.82
CA ILE A 149 7.29 -1.58 7.76
C ILE A 149 6.07 -1.27 6.89
N VAL A 150 5.07 -0.64 7.49
CA VAL A 150 3.83 -0.24 6.82
C VAL A 150 3.84 1.25 6.56
N VAL A 151 3.87 1.62 5.28
CA VAL A 151 3.64 2.99 4.84
C VAL A 151 2.14 3.28 4.90
N VAL A 152 1.76 4.04 5.92
CA VAL A 152 0.41 4.48 6.24
C VAL A 152 -0.05 5.47 5.18
N ARG A 153 -1.33 5.44 4.83
CA ARG A 153 -1.90 6.41 3.89
C ARG A 153 -1.84 7.79 4.51
N PRO A 154 -1.47 8.82 3.72
CA PRO A 154 -1.59 10.19 4.18
C PRO A 154 -3.04 10.47 4.58
N GLN A 155 -3.24 10.94 5.81
CA GLN A 155 -4.51 11.52 6.24
C GLN A 155 -4.71 12.84 5.47
N THR A 156 -5.17 12.72 4.23
CA THR A 156 -5.52 13.88 3.42
C THR A 156 -6.79 14.46 4.00
N ARG A 157 -6.66 15.49 4.85
CA ARG A 157 -7.78 16.38 5.19
C ARG A 157 -8.26 16.99 3.88
N VAL A 158 -9.39 16.51 3.39
CA VAL A 158 -10.06 17.15 2.26
C VAL A 158 -10.78 18.35 2.83
N SER A 159 -10.23 19.54 2.62
CA SER A 159 -10.92 20.79 2.90
C SER A 159 -11.92 21.07 1.77
N GLY A 160 -13.22 20.90 2.05
CA GLY A 160 -14.33 21.15 1.12
C GLY A 160 -15.62 20.42 1.53
N ASP A 161 -16.72 20.64 0.79
CA ASP A 161 -17.99 19.91 0.93
C ASP A 161 -17.87 18.48 0.36
N VAL A 162 -17.14 17.63 1.08
CA VAL A 162 -16.97 16.22 0.74
C VAL A 162 -17.59 15.36 1.82
N THR A 163 -18.50 14.47 1.42
CA THR A 163 -19.04 13.47 2.34
C THR A 163 -18.07 12.30 2.41
N GLU A 164 -17.45 12.09 3.56
CA GLU A 164 -16.61 10.92 3.81
C GLU A 164 -17.45 9.76 4.33
N LEU A 165 -17.32 8.61 3.69
CA LEU A 165 -18.02 7.37 4.07
C LEU A 165 -17.00 6.24 4.18
N GLN A 166 -17.21 5.35 5.15
CA GLN A 166 -16.26 4.29 5.48
C GLN A 166 -16.81 2.88 5.22
N ASP A 167 -18.11 2.73 5.03
CA ASP A 167 -18.75 1.46 4.73
C ASP A 167 -19.80 1.60 3.61
N LEU A 168 -20.19 0.46 3.04
CA LEU A 168 -21.16 0.42 1.94
C LEU A 168 -22.58 0.79 2.40
N CYS A 169 -22.94 0.53 3.66
CA CYS A 169 -24.25 0.86 4.20
C CYS A 169 -24.45 2.38 4.25
N GLY A 170 -23.43 3.13 4.67
CA GLY A 170 -23.42 4.58 4.65
C GLY A 170 -23.50 5.14 3.23
N ILE A 171 -22.89 4.48 2.24
CA ILE A 171 -23.05 4.86 0.82
C ILE A 171 -24.50 4.68 0.39
N GLU A 172 -25.11 3.53 0.67
CA GLU A 172 -26.50 3.24 0.32
C GLU A 172 -27.46 4.25 0.96
N GLN A 173 -27.30 4.53 2.25
CA GLN A 173 -28.09 5.53 2.97
C GLN A 173 -27.91 6.95 2.39
N TYR A 174 -26.67 7.33 2.10
CA TYR A 174 -26.38 8.63 1.50
C TYR A 174 -27.04 8.77 0.13
N LEU A 175 -26.88 7.77 -0.75
CA LEU A 175 -27.48 7.78 -2.08
C LEU A 175 -29.01 7.80 -2.01
N ALA A 176 -29.62 6.99 -1.14
CA ALA A 176 -31.07 6.95 -0.96
C ALA A 176 -31.64 8.28 -0.43
N SER A 177 -30.91 8.98 0.43
CA SER A 177 -31.33 10.28 0.98
C SER A 177 -31.23 11.45 0.00
N ARG A 178 -30.32 11.37 -0.98
CA ARG A 178 -29.98 12.45 -1.93
C ARG A 178 -30.63 12.28 -3.29
N PHE A 179 -30.82 11.03 -3.70
CA PHE A 179 -31.35 10.64 -4.99
C PHE A 179 -32.51 9.70 -4.73
N SER A 180 -33.64 10.26 -4.28
CA SER A 180 -34.88 9.50 -4.20
C SER A 180 -35.19 8.92 -5.57
N VAL A 181 -35.10 7.59 -5.71
CA VAL A 181 -35.66 6.88 -6.84
C VAL A 181 -37.17 6.92 -6.62
N CYS A 182 -37.87 7.75 -7.41
CA CYS A 182 -39.32 7.64 -7.54
C CYS A 182 -39.71 6.28 -8.12
#